data_AF-A0A7L6BEN2-F1
#
_entry.id   AF-A0A7L6BEN2-F1
#
_cell.length_a   1.000
_cell.length_b   1.000
_cell.length_c   1.000
_cell.angle_alpha   90.00
_cell.angle_beta   90.00
_cell.angle_gamma   90.00
#
_symmetry.space_group_name_H-M   'P 1'
#
loop_
_entity.id
_entity.type
_entity.pdbx_description
1 polymer ?
#
loop_
_entity_poly.entity_id
_entity_poly.type
_entity_poly.pdbx_seq_one_letter_code
_entity_poly.pdbx_strand_id
1 'polypeptide(L)'
;MDARRSVVLVDDLRSFVDGRNAEVARTSAAGVELLSRYQNGRLDELWLDHDLGGDDTIWPVVKILEQAAFEKRPLDIGVIKVHSANPSGAAKIVQVLRHWGYRVHVASGSPEVGYLDAP
;
A
#
# COMPACT_ATOMS: atom_id res chain seq x y z
N MET A 1 23.53 2.94 12.89
CA MET A 1 22.62 3.91 12.23
C MET A 1 21.31 3.18 12.09
N ASP A 2 20.30 3.52 12.88
CA ASP A 2 18.96 2.95 12.67
C ASP A 2 18.51 3.40 11.28
N ALA A 3 18.55 2.48 10.31
CA ALA A 3 17.98 2.74 9.00
C ALA A 3 16.50 3.01 9.25
N ARG A 4 16.11 4.29 9.08
CA ARG A 4 14.72 4.71 9.23
C ARG A 4 13.91 3.88 8.25
N ARG A 5 12.99 3.06 8.76
CA ARG A 5 12.16 2.21 7.91
C ARG A 5 11.37 3.07 6.93
N SER A 6 11.40 2.71 5.65
CA SER A 6 10.58 3.34 4.62
C SER A 6 9.20 2.71 4.66
N VAL A 7 8.18 3.48 5.07
CA VAL A 7 6.80 3.01 5.19
C VAL A 7 5.90 3.90 4.33
N VAL A 8 5.09 3.26 3.51
CA VAL A 8 4.12 3.92 2.65
C VAL A 8 2.72 3.42 2.97
N LEU A 9 1.78 4.36 3.01
CA LEU A 9 0.36 4.08 3.16
C LEU A 9 -0.40 4.72 2.00
N VAL A 10 -1.27 3.93 1.35
CA VAL A 10 -2.26 4.44 0.38
C VAL A 10 -3.64 4.21 0.96
N ASP A 11 -4.22 5.28 1.51
CA ASP A 11 -5.53 5.30 2.16
C ASP A 11 -6.03 6.75 2.20
N ASP A 12 -7.28 6.97 1.82
CA ASP A 12 -7.91 8.29 1.74
C ASP A 12 -8.32 8.83 3.12
N LEU A 13 -8.67 7.96 4.07
CA LEU A 13 -9.27 8.33 5.36
C LEU A 13 -8.38 8.07 6.58
N ARG A 14 -7.50 7.07 6.53
CA ARG A 14 -6.76 6.55 7.69
C ARG A 14 -5.28 6.87 7.64
N SER A 15 -4.62 6.87 8.80
CA SER A 15 -3.17 6.93 8.92
C SER A 15 -2.68 6.18 10.13
N PHE A 16 -1.36 6.01 10.24
CA PHE A 16 -0.77 5.39 11.41
C PHE A 16 -1.02 6.21 12.67
N VAL A 17 -1.51 5.55 13.71
CA VAL A 17 -1.87 6.19 14.99
C VAL A 17 -0.71 6.21 15.99
N ASP A 18 0.39 5.54 15.67
CA ASP A 18 1.55 5.39 16.57
C ASP A 18 2.66 6.43 16.32
N GLY A 19 2.40 7.42 15.47
CA GLY A 19 3.33 8.51 15.16
C GLY A 19 4.55 8.07 14.36
N ARG A 20 4.59 6.84 13.81
CA ARG A 20 5.69 6.43 12.93
C ARG A 20 5.75 7.32 11.70
N ASN A 21 6.97 7.58 11.21
CA ASN A 21 7.14 8.32 9.99
C ASN A 21 6.75 7.46 8.80
N ALA A 22 5.59 7.73 8.20
CA ALA A 22 5.11 7.10 7.00
C ALA A 22 4.75 8.15 5.97
N GLU A 23 5.05 7.88 4.70
CA GLU A 23 4.58 8.70 3.60
C GLU A 23 3.17 8.23 3.22
N VAL A 24 2.21 9.17 3.19
CA VAL A 24 0.81 8.84 2.99
C VAL A 24 0.28 9.42 1.69
N ALA A 25 -0.27 8.57 0.84
CA ALA A 25 -0.97 8.93 -0.38
C ALA A 25 -2.49 8.79 -0.17
N ARG A 26 -3.23 9.87 -0.47
CA ARG A 26 -4.69 9.93 -0.28
C ARG A 26 -5.50 9.49 -1.49
N THR A 27 -4.84 9.25 -2.61
CA THR A 27 -5.44 8.81 -3.87
C THR A 27 -4.53 7.79 -4.52
N SER A 28 -5.07 7.00 -5.44
CA SER A 28 -4.26 6.05 -6.20
C SER A 28 -3.22 6.75 -7.06
N ALA A 29 -3.54 7.92 -7.62
CA ALA A 29 -2.61 8.74 -8.40
C ALA A 29 -1.40 9.20 -7.56
N ALA A 30 -1.64 9.71 -6.36
CA ALA A 30 -0.58 10.05 -5.42
C ALA A 30 0.23 8.81 -5.01
N GLY A 31 -0.42 7.65 -4.85
CA GLY A 31 0.24 6.38 -4.55
C GLY A 31 1.18 5.93 -5.68
N VAL A 32 0.74 6.05 -6.93
CA VAL A 32 1.56 5.76 -8.12
C VAL A 32 2.77 6.68 -8.20
N GLU A 33 2.57 7.99 -8.06
CA GLU A 33 3.66 8.96 -8.06
C GLU A 33 4.67 8.65 -6.95
N LEU A 34 4.17 8.35 -5.76
CA LEU A 34 5.00 8.06 -4.60
C LEU A 34 5.84 6.78 -4.79
N LEU A 35 5.25 5.71 -5.32
CA LEU A 35 5.97 4.47 -5.62
C LEU A 35 7.03 4.64 -6.72
N SER A 36 6.88 5.61 -7.61
CA SER A 36 7.92 5.90 -8.63
C SER A 36 9.27 6.27 -7.99
N ARG A 37 9.25 6.85 -6.78
CA ARG A 37 10.46 7.19 -6.01
C ARG A 37 11.22 5.97 -5.51
N TYR A 38 10.57 4.81 -5.45
CA TYR A 38 11.12 3.55 -4.95
C TYR A 38 11.61 2.61 -6.05
N GLN A 39 11.63 3.02 -7.32
CA GLN A 39 12.11 2.16 -8.43
C GLN A 39 13.55 1.67 -8.25
N ASN A 40 14.41 2.45 -7.59
CA ASN A 40 15.82 2.13 -7.35
C ASN A 40 16.14 1.99 -5.85
N GLY A 41 15.13 1.88 -5.00
CA GLY A 41 15.26 1.83 -3.55
C GLY A 41 14.42 0.72 -2.93
N ARG A 42 14.63 0.49 -1.64
CA ARG A 42 13.85 -0.46 -0.86
C ARG A 42 12.70 0.24 -0.13
N LEU A 43 11.51 -0.33 -0.25
CA LEU A 43 10.34 0.02 0.57
C LEU A 43 10.12 -1.08 1.60
N ASP A 44 10.20 -0.77 2.89
CA ASP A 44 10.10 -1.80 3.93
C ASP A 44 8.67 -2.29 4.12
N GLU A 45 7.71 -1.36 4.15
CA GLU A 45 6.28 -1.68 4.27
C GLU A 45 5.44 -0.85 3.30
N LEU A 46 4.55 -1.52 2.56
CA LEU A 46 3.50 -0.88 1.76
C LEU A 46 2.13 -1.28 2.30
N TRP A 47 1.31 -0.29 2.65
CA TRP A 47 -0.04 -0.48 3.17
C TRP A 47 -1.07 -0.01 2.16
N LEU A 48 -2.06 -0.85 1.89
CA LEU A 48 -3.06 -0.66 0.85
C LEU A 48 -4.48 -0.79 1.40
N ASP A 49 -5.25 0.29 1.33
CA ASP A 49 -6.71 0.20 1.34
C ASP A 49 -7.23 -0.08 -0.08
N HIS A 50 -8.40 -0.71 -0.23
CA HIS A 50 -8.99 -1.00 -1.53
C HIS A 50 -9.73 0.20 -2.11
N ASP A 51 -10.57 0.85 -1.28
CA ASP A 51 -11.48 1.93 -1.67
C ASP A 51 -10.84 3.25 -1.24
N LEU A 52 -10.64 4.20 -2.17
CA LEU A 52 -9.97 5.48 -1.90
C LEU A 52 -10.90 6.68 -2.11
N GLY A 53 -12.20 6.44 -2.00
CA GLY A 53 -13.26 7.45 -2.14
C GLY A 53 -13.67 7.70 -3.60
N GLY A 54 -14.96 8.05 -3.78
CA GLY A 54 -15.54 8.28 -5.12
C GLY A 54 -15.41 7.04 -6.02
N ASP A 55 -14.91 7.26 -7.24
CA ASP A 55 -14.58 6.19 -8.19
C ASP A 55 -13.13 5.69 -8.07
N ASP A 56 -12.35 6.24 -7.11
CA ASP A 56 -10.95 5.88 -6.93
C ASP A 56 -10.81 4.59 -6.11
N THR A 57 -9.91 3.74 -6.56
CA THR A 57 -9.59 2.45 -5.94
C THR A 57 -8.10 2.21 -6.03
N ILE A 58 -7.58 1.25 -5.29
CA ILE A 58 -6.14 0.95 -5.29
C ILE A 58 -5.60 0.32 -6.57
N TRP A 59 -6.48 -0.04 -7.52
CA TRP A 59 -6.09 -0.79 -8.71
C TRP A 59 -5.00 -0.13 -9.56
N PRO A 60 -4.90 1.21 -9.71
CA PRO A 60 -3.75 1.82 -10.39
C PRO A 60 -2.41 1.52 -9.71
N VAL A 61 -2.36 1.54 -8.38
CA VAL A 61 -1.16 1.16 -7.61
C VAL A 61 -0.84 -0.33 -7.81
N VAL A 62 -1.84 -1.20 -7.70
CA VAL A 62 -1.66 -2.65 -7.93
C VAL A 62 -1.12 -2.91 -9.33
N LYS A 63 -1.70 -2.28 -10.36
CA LYS A 63 -1.26 -2.44 -11.77
C LYS A 63 0.19 -2.05 -11.99
N ILE A 64 0.72 -1.03 -11.32
CA ILE A 64 2.14 -0.68 -11.41
C ILE A 64 3.02 -1.79 -10.83
N LEU A 65 2.63 -2.38 -9.69
CA LEU A 65 3.37 -3.49 -9.09
C LEU A 65 3.35 -4.75 -9.97
N GLU A 66 2.19 -5.04 -10.59
CA GLU A 66 2.04 -6.13 -11.56
C GLU A 66 2.90 -5.90 -12.79
N GLN A 67 2.83 -4.70 -13.38
CA GLN A 67 3.59 -4.34 -14.57
C GLN A 67 5.10 -4.43 -14.32
N ALA A 68 5.57 -3.92 -13.17
CA ALA A 68 6.97 -4.00 -12.76
C ALA A 68 7.43 -5.45 -12.62
N ALA A 69 6.62 -6.32 -11.99
CA ALA A 69 6.92 -7.74 -11.86
C ALA A 69 6.92 -8.47 -13.22
N PHE A 70 5.95 -8.18 -14.08
CA PHE A 70 5.87 -8.71 -15.45
C PHE A 70 7.10 -8.34 -16.28
N GLU A 71 7.57 -7.10 -16.16
CA GLU A 71 8.78 -6.60 -16.81
C GLU A 71 10.09 -7.12 -16.18
N LYS A 72 10.01 -8.04 -15.21
CA LYS A 72 11.15 -8.58 -14.45
C LYS A 72 11.95 -7.52 -13.69
N ARG A 73 11.28 -6.44 -13.32
CA ARG A 73 11.82 -5.35 -12.49
C ARG A 73 10.86 -5.06 -11.32
N PRO A 74 10.49 -6.06 -10.50
CA PRO A 74 9.60 -5.83 -9.36
C PRO A 74 10.22 -4.81 -8.40
N LEU A 75 9.38 -4.02 -7.76
CA LEU A 75 9.85 -3.12 -6.70
C LEU A 75 10.37 -3.97 -5.52
N ASP A 76 11.47 -3.54 -4.89
CA ASP A 76 11.98 -4.17 -3.66
C ASP A 76 11.10 -3.75 -2.47
N ILE A 77 10.03 -4.52 -2.25
CA ILE A 77 9.08 -4.31 -1.16
C ILE A 77 9.20 -5.43 -0.14
N GLY A 78 9.55 -5.09 1.10
CA GLY A 78 9.73 -6.06 2.18
C GLY A 78 8.43 -6.80 2.54
N VAL A 79 7.34 -6.05 2.69
CA VAL A 79 6.00 -6.61 2.93
C VAL A 79 4.91 -5.65 2.45
N ILE A 80 3.85 -6.23 1.86
CA ILE A 80 2.60 -5.52 1.56
C ILE A 80 1.54 -5.94 2.58
N LYS A 81 0.88 -4.96 3.20
CA LYS A 81 -0.23 -5.16 4.14
C LYS A 81 -1.51 -4.59 3.54
N VAL A 82 -2.52 -5.43 3.37
CA VAL A 82 -3.83 -5.04 2.81
C VAL A 82 -4.81 -4.82 3.96
N HIS A 83 -5.28 -3.59 4.17
CA HIS A 83 -6.08 -3.19 5.34
C HIS A 83 -7.45 -2.61 4.97
N SER A 84 -8.13 -3.26 4.03
CA SER A 84 -9.43 -2.77 3.58
C SER A 84 -10.61 -3.27 4.41
N ALA A 85 -11.65 -2.44 4.49
CA ALA A 85 -12.98 -2.81 4.98
C ALA A 85 -13.78 -3.63 3.95
N ASN A 86 -13.36 -3.65 2.68
CA ASN A 86 -13.96 -4.44 1.60
C ASN A 86 -13.29 -5.82 1.48
N PRO A 87 -13.91 -6.92 1.96
CA PRO A 87 -13.26 -8.23 2.01
C PRO A 87 -12.97 -8.82 0.63
N SER A 88 -13.88 -8.62 -0.32
CA SER A 88 -13.74 -9.09 -1.70
C SER A 88 -12.62 -8.34 -2.42
N GLY A 89 -12.55 -7.01 -2.23
CA GLY A 89 -11.48 -6.17 -2.72
C GLY A 89 -10.12 -6.58 -2.16
N ALA A 90 -10.03 -6.76 -0.85
CA ALA A 90 -8.83 -7.22 -0.17
C ALA A 90 -8.36 -8.60 -0.68
N ALA A 91 -9.27 -9.57 -0.80
CA ALA A 91 -8.94 -10.90 -1.29
C ALA A 91 -8.36 -10.87 -2.72
N LYS A 92 -8.93 -10.04 -3.59
CA LYS A 92 -8.46 -9.89 -4.98
C LYS A 92 -7.07 -9.26 -5.03
N ILE A 93 -6.80 -8.22 -4.24
CA ILE A 93 -5.46 -7.61 -4.14
C ILE A 93 -4.44 -8.66 -3.69
N VAL A 94 -4.76 -9.40 -2.62
CA VAL A 94 -3.88 -10.44 -2.07
C VAL A 94 -3.57 -11.52 -3.10
N GLN A 95 -4.59 -12.00 -3.82
CA GLN A 95 -4.42 -13.01 -4.85
C GLN A 95 -3.47 -12.53 -5.96
N VAL A 96 -3.71 -11.32 -6.48
CA VAL A 96 -2.91 -10.72 -7.56
C VAL A 96 -1.46 -10.52 -7.13
N LEU A 97 -1.23 -9.88 -5.98
CA LEU A 97 0.13 -9.55 -5.57
C LEU A 97 0.94 -10.78 -5.16
N ARG A 98 0.30 -11.81 -4.57
CA ARG A 98 0.96 -13.09 -4.30
C ARG A 98 1.29 -13.84 -5.59
N HIS A 99 0.44 -13.77 -6.62
CA HIS A 99 0.73 -14.36 -7.92
C HIS A 99 2.05 -13.82 -8.50
N TRP A 100 2.32 -12.53 -8.32
CA TRP A 100 3.57 -11.89 -8.74
C TRP A 100 4.75 -12.05 -7.76
N GLY A 101 4.59 -12.86 -6.70
CA GLY A 101 5.66 -13.19 -5.77
C GLY A 101 5.89 -12.16 -4.64
N TYR A 102 5.03 -11.14 -4.51
CA TYR A 102 5.11 -10.23 -3.38
C TYR A 102 4.69 -10.93 -2.07
N ARG A 103 5.35 -10.56 -0.97
CA ARG A 103 4.95 -10.99 0.38
C ARG A 103 3.77 -10.15 0.85
N VAL A 104 2.58 -10.75 0.93
CA VAL A 104 1.35 -10.06 1.30
C VAL A 104 0.71 -10.63 2.57
N HIS A 105 0.36 -9.74 3.50
CA HIS A 105 -0.45 -10.05 4.69
C HIS A 105 -1.78 -9.28 4.66
N VAL A 106 -2.85 -9.94 5.11
CA VAL A 106 -4.11 -9.26 5.38
C VAL A 106 -4.00 -8.60 6.75
N ALA A 107 -4.33 -7.32 6.82
CA ALA A 107 -4.30 -6.48 8.01
C ALA A 107 -5.62 -5.70 8.18
N SER A 108 -6.73 -6.19 7.62
CA SER A 108 -8.06 -5.63 7.81
C SER A 108 -8.40 -5.54 9.31
N GLY A 109 -8.84 -4.37 9.76
CA GLY A 109 -9.11 -4.10 11.17
C GLY A 109 -7.86 -3.94 12.05
N SER A 110 -6.67 -3.78 11.47
CA SER A 110 -5.45 -3.52 12.24
C SER A 110 -5.58 -2.23 13.04
N PRO A 111 -5.22 -2.23 14.34
CA PRO A 111 -5.22 -1.01 15.16
C PRO A 111 -4.04 -0.09 14.81
N GLU A 112 -3.11 -0.52 13.94
CA GLU A 112 -1.98 0.32 13.51
C GLU A 112 -2.44 1.52 12.68
N VAL A 113 -3.56 1.41 11.96
CA VAL A 113 -4.13 2.48 11.13
C VAL A 113 -5.52 2.87 11.65
N GLY A 114 -5.77 4.17 11.77
CA GLY A 114 -7.03 4.73 12.27
C GLY A 114 -7.38 6.03 11.57
N TYR A 115 -8.63 6.44 11.72
CA TYR A 115 -9.11 7.72 11.19
C TYR A 115 -8.37 8.86 11.90
N LEU A 116 -7.75 9.75 11.12
CA LEU A 116 -7.24 11.02 11.62
C LEU A 116 -8.41 12.00 11.68
N ASP A 117 -9.25 11.82 12.69
CA ASP A 117 -10.38 12.70 13.03
C ASP A 117 -11.48 12.80 11.95
N ALA A 118 -12.62 12.15 12.22
CA ALA A 118 -13.88 12.61 11.65
C ALA A 118 -14.13 14.05 12.14
N PRO A 119 -14.70 14.95 11.31
CA PRO A 119 -15.04 16.30 11.75
C PRO A 119 -15.91 16.32 13.02
#